data_AF-A0AAW0ZUN2-F1
#
_entry.id   AF-A0AAW0ZUN2-F1
#
_cell.length_a   1.000
_cell.length_b   1.000
_cell.length_c   1.000
_cell.angle_alpha   90.00
_cell.angle_beta   90.00
_cell.angle_gamma   90.00
#
_symmetry.space_group_name_H-M   'P 1'
#
loop_
_entity.id
_entity.type
_entity.pdbx_description
1 polymer ?
#
loop_
_entity_poly.entity_id
_entity_poly.type
_entity_poly.pdbx_seq_one_letter_code
_entity_poly.pdbx_strand_id
1 'polypeptide(L)'
;MDTEEQENRRYEEVAGEIDRYSAPTSLSVLEDGTRALTQAEAGECLHTLGKCDTGLGYAYLGLNASNKGLTDITVIPTFRHVLYVNVSGNRLTTEALGVLSSMKYLLMLQADRNRVSSAELDPMPYLQILTLNENKLRSTLGISHKLLECLELNHNNIEEVTLSPYDLENLKILELRGNVLTTTNGIFFPRLTRLYLAANQIERVEGLEILVNLQVLHLRSNKISSLDGFDSRCARLSYLNLRNNEITRISELEKLNCLPALETLIILENPATTDREVEEESAYRHVVLAMLPNLTRIDKDPVLHKERKQAKELRKQMLRDGTTFVDLDVNFSSAR
;
A
#
# COMPACT_ATOMS: atom_id res chain seq x y z
N MET A 1 -22.90 -2.27 -10.60
CA MET A 1 -22.27 -0.92 -10.58
C MET A 1 -21.95 -0.71 -9.13
N ASP A 2 -20.75 -1.14 -8.76
CA ASP A 2 -20.51 -1.86 -7.51
C ASP A 2 -19.99 -0.98 -6.39
N THR A 3 -20.49 -1.26 -5.19
CA THR A 3 -20.17 -0.64 -3.91
C THR A 3 -18.69 -0.79 -3.53
N GLU A 4 -17.98 -1.80 -4.01
CA GLU A 4 -16.53 -1.99 -3.79
C GLU A 4 -15.67 -1.08 -4.68
N GLU A 5 -16.14 -0.77 -5.89
CA GLU A 5 -15.48 0.21 -6.78
C GLU A 5 -15.72 1.65 -6.29
N GLN A 6 -16.78 1.87 -5.49
CA GLN A 6 -17.03 3.11 -4.75
C GLN A 6 -16.26 3.18 -3.42
N GLU A 7 -15.92 2.06 -2.78
CA GLU A 7 -15.05 2.05 -1.60
C GLU A 7 -13.57 2.20 -1.98
N ASN A 8 -13.09 1.47 -3.00
CA ASN A 8 -11.76 1.72 -3.56
C ASN A 8 -11.63 3.12 -4.14
N ARG A 9 -12.66 3.64 -4.84
CA ARG A 9 -12.69 5.05 -5.24
C ARG A 9 -12.88 6.00 -4.08
N ARG A 10 -13.57 5.68 -2.99
CA ARG A 10 -13.62 6.58 -1.82
C ARG A 10 -12.25 6.75 -1.17
N TYR A 11 -11.43 5.71 -1.12
CA TYR A 11 -10.06 5.83 -0.62
C TYR A 11 -9.12 6.47 -1.66
N GLU A 12 -9.30 6.22 -2.96
CA GLU A 12 -8.54 6.88 -4.04
C GLU A 12 -9.01 8.32 -4.36
N GLU A 13 -10.25 8.70 -4.07
CA GLU A 13 -10.82 10.05 -4.23
C GLU A 13 -10.57 10.90 -2.98
N VAL A 14 -10.53 10.31 -1.78
CA VAL A 14 -10.01 11.02 -0.59
C VAL A 14 -8.49 11.22 -0.69
N ALA A 15 -7.76 10.31 -1.33
CA ALA A 15 -6.34 10.52 -1.68
C ALA A 15 -6.16 11.44 -2.90
N GLY A 16 -7.10 11.43 -3.85
CA GLY A 16 -7.03 12.13 -5.14
C GLY A 16 -7.67 13.53 -5.18
N GLU A 17 -8.47 13.92 -4.19
CA GLU A 17 -8.98 15.30 -4.03
C GLU A 17 -8.02 16.21 -3.26
N ILE A 18 -6.88 15.70 -2.77
CA ILE A 18 -5.84 16.48 -2.07
C ILE A 18 -4.80 17.08 -3.06
N ASP A 19 -4.86 16.74 -4.36
CA ASP A 19 -3.93 17.23 -5.40
C ASP A 19 -4.41 18.50 -6.13
N ARG A 20 -5.35 19.26 -5.57
CA ARG A 20 -5.78 20.57 -6.11
C ARG A 20 -5.48 21.73 -5.17
N TYR A 21 -4.23 21.88 -4.75
CA TYR A 21 -3.73 23.19 -4.31
C TYR A 21 -2.40 23.47 -4.99
N SER A 22 -2.37 24.65 -5.63
CA SER A 22 -1.36 25.17 -6.53
C SER A 22 0.07 24.95 -6.06
N ALA A 23 0.95 24.64 -7.01
CA ALA A 23 2.40 24.68 -6.83
C ALA A 23 2.81 25.98 -6.12
N PRO A 24 3.62 25.93 -5.04
CA PRO A 24 4.14 27.15 -4.45
C PRO A 24 5.11 27.78 -5.44
N THR A 25 4.87 29.05 -5.75
CA THR A 25 5.85 29.96 -6.32
C THR A 25 7.18 29.76 -5.60
N SER A 26 8.26 29.61 -6.37
CA SER A 26 9.63 29.38 -5.91
C SER A 26 9.99 30.25 -4.69
N LEU A 27 9.85 29.67 -3.50
CA LEU A 27 10.36 30.24 -2.27
C LEU A 27 11.86 29.95 -2.27
N SER A 28 12.60 31.03 -2.51
CA SER A 28 14.04 31.12 -2.29
C SER A 28 14.46 30.32 -1.06
N VAL A 29 15.57 29.60 -1.20
CA VAL A 29 16.30 28.89 -0.14
C VAL A 29 16.47 29.84 1.06
N LEU A 30 15.51 29.78 1.99
CA LEU A 30 15.59 30.45 3.28
C LEU A 30 16.29 29.46 4.22
N GLU A 31 17.25 30.02 4.94
CA GLU A 31 18.18 29.39 5.86
C GLU A 31 17.56 28.28 6.73
N ASP A 32 18.41 27.36 7.18
CA ASP A 32 18.11 26.24 8.11
C ASP A 32 17.77 26.76 9.53
N GLY A 33 16.99 27.83 9.60
CA GLY A 33 16.53 28.49 10.81
C GLY A 33 15.31 27.78 11.40
N THR A 34 15.29 27.74 12.72
CA THR A 34 14.17 27.22 13.50
C THR A 34 12.90 28.01 13.19
N ARG A 35 11.83 27.31 12.83
CA ARG A 35 10.49 27.85 12.64
C ARG A 35 9.53 27.14 13.57
N ALA A 36 9.30 27.76 14.73
CA ALA A 36 8.35 27.27 15.73
C ALA A 36 6.94 27.73 15.40
N LEU A 37 5.96 26.83 15.49
CA LEU A 37 4.54 27.19 15.44
C LEU A 37 4.17 27.95 16.71
N THR A 38 3.74 29.20 16.57
CA THR A 38 3.33 30.01 17.73
C THR A 38 1.94 29.62 18.22
N GLN A 39 1.59 29.98 19.46
CA GLN A 39 0.25 29.73 20.02
C GLN A 39 -0.86 30.36 19.18
N ALA A 40 -0.64 31.58 18.67
CA ALA A 40 -1.61 32.30 17.85
C ALA A 40 -1.84 31.58 16.52
N GLU A 41 -0.76 31.22 15.82
CA GLU A 41 -0.83 30.49 14.55
C GLU A 41 -1.45 29.10 14.73
N ALA A 42 -1.12 28.39 15.82
CA ALA A 42 -1.73 27.12 16.13
C ALA A 42 -3.25 27.26 16.38
N GLY A 43 -3.68 28.36 16.99
CA GLY A 43 -5.09 28.71 17.14
C GLY A 43 -5.83 28.86 15.81
N GLU A 44 -5.19 29.47 14.81
CA GLU A 44 -5.73 29.58 13.45
C GLU A 44 -5.75 28.25 12.69
N CYS A 45 -4.94 27.28 13.11
CA CYS A 45 -4.90 25.93 12.54
C CYS A 45 -6.01 25.01 13.08
N LEU A 46 -6.71 25.41 14.15
CA LEU A 46 -7.76 24.62 14.76
C LEU A 46 -9.01 24.56 13.88
N HIS A 47 -9.59 23.38 13.76
CA HIS A 47 -10.83 23.15 13.03
C HIS A 47 -11.63 21.99 13.62
N THR A 48 -12.81 21.73 13.05
CA THR A 48 -13.73 20.65 13.47
C THR A 48 -14.21 20.80 14.92
N LEU A 49 -15.38 21.41 15.11
CA LEU A 49 -16.02 21.48 16.42
C LEU A 49 -16.65 20.13 16.79
N GLY A 50 -16.31 19.63 17.98
CA GLY A 50 -16.92 18.46 18.60
C GLY A 50 -17.50 18.79 19.96
N LYS A 51 -18.49 18.01 20.40
CA LYS A 51 -19.05 18.12 21.74
C LYS A 51 -18.09 17.51 22.76
N CYS A 52 -17.89 18.20 23.87
CA CYS A 52 -17.22 17.61 25.03
C CYS A 52 -18.10 16.51 25.66
N ASP A 53 -17.49 15.65 26.46
CA ASP A 53 -18.09 14.57 27.26
C ASP A 53 -19.33 14.99 28.06
N THR A 54 -19.36 16.23 28.56
CA THR A 54 -20.52 16.79 29.30
C THR A 54 -21.69 17.21 28.41
N GLY A 55 -21.51 17.26 27.09
CA GLY A 55 -22.51 17.71 26.11
C GLY A 55 -22.83 19.20 26.14
N LEU A 56 -22.28 19.95 27.12
CA LEU A 56 -22.55 21.37 27.37
C LEU A 56 -21.50 22.31 26.78
N GLY A 57 -20.40 21.78 26.25
CA GLY A 57 -19.32 22.54 25.65
C GLY A 57 -18.90 21.98 24.29
N TYR A 58 -18.26 22.84 23.49
CA TYR A 58 -17.62 22.46 22.23
C TYR A 58 -16.12 22.71 22.32
N ALA A 59 -15.35 21.84 21.68
CA ALA A 59 -13.91 22.00 21.53
C ALA A 59 -13.51 21.70 20.08
N TYR A 60 -12.39 22.27 19.64
CA TYR A 60 -11.78 21.89 18.37
C TYR A 60 -11.10 20.53 18.50
N LEU A 61 -11.45 19.62 17.60
CA LEU A 61 -10.93 18.25 17.55
C LEU A 61 -9.81 18.08 16.51
N GLY A 62 -9.68 19.01 15.57
CA GLY A 62 -8.67 18.95 14.51
C GLY A 62 -7.70 20.12 14.54
N LEU A 63 -6.46 19.87 14.13
CA LEU A 63 -5.44 20.89 13.94
C LEU A 63 -4.68 20.61 12.63
N ASN A 64 -4.72 21.55 11.69
CA ASN A 64 -3.99 21.49 10.42
C ASN A 64 -2.92 22.58 10.34
N ALA A 65 -1.68 22.19 10.60
CA ALA A 65 -0.48 23.03 10.50
C ALA A 65 0.42 22.60 9.33
N SER A 66 -0.16 22.10 8.24
CA SER A 66 0.58 21.68 7.06
C SER A 66 1.22 22.85 6.29
N ASN A 67 2.31 22.57 5.58
CA ASN A 67 2.98 23.47 4.61
C ASN A 67 3.39 24.84 5.19
N LYS A 68 3.84 24.87 6.44
CA LYS A 68 4.23 26.11 7.14
C LYS A 68 5.75 26.23 7.35
N GLY A 69 6.52 25.26 6.84
CA GLY A 69 7.97 25.21 7.00
C GLY A 69 8.40 24.99 8.46
N LEU A 70 7.57 24.34 9.27
CA LEU A 70 7.79 24.18 10.71
C LEU A 70 8.96 23.24 11.01
N THR A 71 9.74 23.57 12.03
CA THR A 71 10.74 22.69 12.65
C THR A 71 10.41 22.38 14.10
N ASP A 72 9.50 23.14 14.71
CA ASP A 72 9.10 23.00 16.12
C ASP A 72 7.57 23.15 16.23
N ILE A 73 6.95 22.13 16.85
CA ILE A 73 5.51 22.00 17.08
C ILE A 73 5.19 21.74 18.56
N THR A 74 6.08 22.10 19.47
CA THR A 74 5.93 21.95 20.93
C THR A 74 4.65 22.59 21.50
N VAL A 75 4.05 23.52 20.76
CA VAL A 75 2.78 24.15 21.10
C VAL A 75 1.56 23.24 20.90
N ILE A 76 1.62 22.27 19.99
CA ILE A 76 0.46 21.44 19.61
C ILE A 76 -0.10 20.64 20.80
N PRO A 77 0.73 20.01 21.67
CA PRO A 77 0.23 19.32 22.86
C PRO A 77 -0.57 20.18 23.86
N THR A 78 -0.53 21.51 23.76
CA THR A 78 -1.35 22.39 24.61
C THR A 78 -2.85 22.30 24.30
N PHE A 79 -3.23 21.85 23.09
CA PHE A 79 -4.61 21.70 22.64
C PHE A 79 -5.17 20.31 23.00
N ARG A 80 -5.54 20.15 24.27
CA ARG A 80 -5.90 18.85 24.90
C ARG A 80 -7.08 18.08 24.28
N HIS A 81 -7.93 18.74 23.52
CA HIS A 81 -9.10 18.13 22.89
C HIS A 81 -8.87 17.74 21.44
N VAL A 82 -7.70 18.06 20.87
CA VAL A 82 -7.36 17.70 19.50
C VAL A 82 -7.08 16.20 19.41
N LEU A 83 -7.77 15.55 18.47
CA LEU A 83 -7.70 14.13 18.16
C LEU A 83 -7.08 13.87 16.79
N TYR A 84 -7.09 14.87 15.91
CA TYR A 84 -6.62 14.79 14.52
C TYR A 84 -5.56 15.87 14.28
N VAL A 85 -4.32 15.46 13.99
CA VAL A 85 -3.22 16.39 13.72
C VAL A 85 -2.67 16.16 12.32
N ASN A 86 -2.61 17.22 11.52
CA ASN A 86 -1.89 17.25 10.25
C ASN A 86 -0.77 18.28 10.32
N VAL A 87 0.47 17.79 10.20
CA VAL A 87 1.72 18.57 10.17
C VAL A 87 2.54 18.27 8.92
N SER A 88 1.88 17.85 7.84
CA SER A 88 2.53 17.45 6.59
C SER A 88 3.18 18.62 5.84
N GLY A 89 4.22 18.36 5.05
CA GLY A 89 4.89 19.38 4.24
C GLY A 89 5.70 20.39 5.08
N ASN A 90 6.29 19.92 6.16
CA ASN A 90 7.12 20.74 7.06
C ASN A 90 8.58 20.22 7.05
N ARG A 91 9.40 20.68 8.00
CA ARG A 91 10.80 20.29 8.16
C ARG A 91 11.03 19.55 9.48
N LEU A 92 10.01 18.83 9.97
CA LEU A 92 10.04 18.17 11.27
C LEU A 92 10.99 16.97 11.25
N THR A 93 11.84 16.88 12.27
CA THR A 93 12.64 15.69 12.57
C THR A 93 11.86 14.72 13.46
N THR A 94 12.42 13.54 13.72
CA THR A 94 11.83 12.56 14.66
C THR A 94 11.62 13.16 16.05
N GLU A 95 12.59 13.93 16.56
CA GLU A 95 12.51 14.57 17.88
C GLU A 95 11.41 15.63 17.93
N ALA A 96 11.27 16.42 16.86
CA ALA A 96 10.20 17.42 16.77
C ALA A 96 8.81 16.77 16.74
N LEU A 97 8.69 15.60 16.11
CA LEU A 97 7.43 14.83 16.05
C LEU A 97 7.12 14.14 17.40
N GLY A 98 8.15 13.72 18.15
CA GLY A 98 8.03 13.03 19.43
C GLY A 98 7.24 13.80 20.51
N VAL A 99 7.13 15.12 20.40
CA VAL A 99 6.31 15.92 21.32
C VAL A 99 4.82 15.52 21.30
N LEU A 100 4.35 14.99 20.16
CA LEU A 100 2.97 14.56 19.98
C LEU A 100 2.63 13.26 20.74
N SER A 101 3.63 12.48 21.16
CA SER A 101 3.40 11.29 22.00
C SER A 101 2.78 11.63 23.36
N SER A 102 2.87 12.89 23.80
CA SER A 102 2.17 13.37 24.99
C SER A 102 0.65 13.51 24.82
N MET A 103 0.15 13.54 23.57
CA MET A 103 -1.27 13.64 23.23
C MET A 103 -1.94 12.27 23.31
N LYS A 104 -2.30 11.87 24.54
CA LYS A 104 -2.80 10.51 24.83
C LYS A 104 -3.98 10.06 23.96
N TYR A 105 -4.87 10.96 23.57
CA TYR A 105 -6.10 10.64 22.83
C TYR A 105 -5.99 10.86 21.32
N LEU A 106 -4.78 11.09 20.79
CA LEU A 106 -4.59 11.28 19.36
C LEU A 106 -5.07 10.03 18.60
N LEU A 107 -5.98 10.24 17.65
CA LEU A 107 -6.55 9.18 16.80
C LEU A 107 -5.88 9.13 15.43
N MET A 108 -5.46 10.28 14.90
CA MET A 108 -4.80 10.39 13.61
C MET A 108 -3.63 11.37 13.66
N LEU A 109 -2.51 10.92 13.09
CA LEU A 109 -1.34 11.75 12.84
C LEU A 109 -0.96 11.66 11.36
N GLN A 110 -1.04 12.80 10.66
CA GLN A 110 -0.49 12.97 9.32
C GLN A 110 0.77 13.82 9.38
N ALA A 111 1.90 13.22 9.02
CA ALA A 111 3.22 13.87 9.05
C ALA A 111 4.02 13.58 7.77
N ASP A 112 3.32 13.53 6.64
CA ASP A 112 3.90 13.31 5.31
C ASP A 112 4.83 14.46 4.92
N ARG A 113 5.80 14.21 4.02
CA ARG A 113 6.70 15.23 3.48
C ARG A 113 7.42 16.03 4.59
N ASN A 114 8.11 15.31 5.47
CA ASN A 114 8.92 15.87 6.56
C ASN A 114 10.37 15.36 6.47
N ARG A 115 11.14 15.50 7.56
CA ARG A 115 12.54 15.04 7.67
C ARG A 115 12.67 13.90 8.68
N VAL A 116 11.61 13.14 8.93
CA VAL A 116 11.59 12.05 9.91
C VAL A 116 12.48 10.90 9.41
N SER A 117 13.48 10.51 10.20
CA SER A 117 14.44 9.46 9.84
C SER A 117 14.32 8.19 10.69
N SER A 118 13.61 8.28 11.81
CA SER A 118 13.25 7.17 12.69
C SER A 118 11.79 7.29 13.11
N ALA A 119 11.11 6.15 13.27
CA ALA A 119 9.74 6.06 13.77
C ALA A 119 9.68 5.61 15.24
N GLU A 120 10.79 5.69 15.98
CA GLU A 120 10.88 5.52 17.43
C GLU A 120 10.22 6.68 18.16
N LEU A 121 8.89 6.66 18.15
CA LEU A 121 8.05 7.56 18.93
C LEU A 121 7.49 6.78 20.11
N ASP A 122 7.34 7.45 21.25
CA ASP A 122 6.62 6.84 22.38
C ASP A 122 5.21 6.45 21.93
N PRO A 123 4.71 5.25 22.32
CA PRO A 123 3.41 4.75 21.90
C PRO A 123 2.25 5.72 22.17
N MET A 124 1.51 6.06 21.12
CA MET A 124 0.24 6.79 21.23
C MET A 124 -0.91 5.77 21.33
N PRO A 125 -1.52 5.58 22.51
CA PRO A 125 -2.31 4.38 22.80
C PRO A 125 -3.63 4.27 22.03
N TYR A 126 -4.16 5.38 21.53
CA TYR A 126 -5.40 5.43 20.76
C TYR A 126 -5.20 5.74 19.27
N LEU A 127 -3.94 5.79 18.80
CA LEU A 127 -3.66 6.11 17.41
C LEU A 127 -4.18 5.01 16.49
N GLN A 128 -5.01 5.39 15.52
CA GLN A 128 -5.65 4.50 14.54
C GLN A 128 -5.08 4.69 13.14
N ILE A 129 -4.63 5.91 12.81
CA ILE A 129 -4.08 6.25 11.49
C ILE A 129 -2.77 7.01 11.68
N LEU A 130 -1.71 6.51 11.03
CA LEU A 130 -0.40 7.14 10.98
C LEU A 130 0.08 7.23 9.53
N THR A 131 0.36 8.44 9.05
CA THR A 131 0.97 8.66 7.74
C THR A 131 2.33 9.37 7.90
N LEU A 132 3.36 8.74 7.35
CA LEU A 132 4.75 9.22 7.30
C LEU A 132 5.30 9.10 5.89
N ASN A 133 4.46 9.32 4.88
CA ASN A 133 4.86 9.27 3.46
C ASN A 133 5.92 10.33 3.15
N GLU A 134 6.79 10.07 2.17
CA GLU A 134 7.79 11.03 1.71
C GLU A 134 8.69 11.57 2.84
N ASN A 135 9.17 10.68 3.70
CA ASN A 135 10.12 10.96 4.78
C ASN A 135 11.48 10.29 4.48
N LYS A 136 12.32 10.07 5.51
CA LYS A 136 13.68 9.51 5.38
C LYS A 136 13.85 8.22 6.20
N LEU A 137 12.77 7.49 6.46
CA LEU A 137 12.79 6.26 7.25
C LEU A 137 13.59 5.19 6.50
N ARG A 138 14.47 4.49 7.22
CA ARG A 138 15.22 3.33 6.69
C ARG A 138 14.74 1.98 7.22
N SER A 139 13.93 2.03 8.28
CA SER A 139 13.35 0.87 8.95
C SER A 139 12.00 1.29 9.53
N THR A 140 11.16 0.31 9.82
CA THR A 140 9.88 0.47 10.53
C THR A 140 10.02 0.36 12.05
N LEU A 141 11.26 0.25 12.57
CA LEU A 141 11.52 0.16 14.00
C LEU A 141 10.90 1.34 14.76
N GLY A 142 10.31 1.04 15.92
CA GLY A 142 9.72 2.04 16.81
C GLY A 142 8.20 2.23 16.66
N ILE A 143 7.61 1.74 15.56
CA ILE A 143 6.15 1.82 15.37
C ILE A 143 5.48 0.72 16.21
N SER A 144 5.00 1.10 17.40
CA SER A 144 4.28 0.22 18.31
C SER A 144 2.98 0.88 18.79
N HIS A 145 1.88 0.63 18.06
CA HIS A 145 0.59 1.27 18.27
C HIS A 145 -0.55 0.24 18.12
N LYS A 146 -0.99 -0.34 19.24
CA LYS A 146 -1.92 -1.50 19.24
C LYS A 146 -3.24 -1.28 18.51
N LEU A 147 -3.76 -0.04 18.52
CA LEU A 147 -5.03 0.31 17.89
C LEU A 147 -4.87 0.83 16.46
N LEU A 148 -3.65 0.83 15.92
CA LEU A 148 -3.38 1.29 14.56
C LEU A 148 -4.07 0.38 13.55
N GLU A 149 -4.91 0.97 12.71
CA GLU A 149 -5.64 0.28 11.64
C GLU A 149 -5.04 0.56 10.26
N CYS A 150 -4.49 1.76 10.07
CA CYS A 150 -3.86 2.20 8.82
C CYS A 150 -2.46 2.78 9.08
N LEU A 151 -1.47 2.25 8.36
CA LEU A 151 -0.10 2.72 8.39
C LEU A 151 0.39 3.00 6.96
N GLU A 152 0.73 4.25 6.69
CA GLU A 152 1.27 4.68 5.40
C GLU A 152 2.71 5.18 5.53
N LEU A 153 3.62 4.49 4.82
CA LEU A 153 5.07 4.72 4.83
C LEU A 153 5.62 4.81 3.40
N ASN A 154 4.81 5.27 2.45
CA ASN A 154 5.19 5.35 1.04
C ASN A 154 6.37 6.31 0.84
N HIS A 155 7.20 6.07 -0.18
CA HIS A 155 8.28 6.95 -0.61
C HIS A 155 9.28 7.29 0.51
N ASN A 156 9.70 6.28 1.27
CA ASN A 156 10.80 6.35 2.22
C ASN A 156 12.03 5.58 1.67
N ASN A 157 12.97 5.20 2.54
CA ASN A 157 14.13 4.38 2.21
C ASN A 157 14.14 3.07 3.00
N ILE A 158 12.95 2.49 3.27
CA ILE A 158 12.83 1.31 4.12
C ILE A 158 13.41 0.08 3.42
N GLU A 159 14.42 -0.53 4.06
CA GLU A 159 15.12 -1.72 3.57
C GLU A 159 14.54 -3.01 4.17
N GLU A 160 14.00 -2.94 5.39
CA GLU A 160 13.44 -4.07 6.13
C GLU A 160 12.20 -3.67 6.93
N VAL A 161 11.20 -4.56 6.95
CA VAL A 161 10.04 -4.45 7.84
C VAL A 161 10.33 -5.20 9.15
N THR A 162 10.55 -4.45 10.22
CA THR A 162 10.86 -4.93 11.58
C THR A 162 9.67 -4.77 12.54
N LEU A 163 8.47 -4.60 11.99
CA LEU A 163 7.26 -4.43 12.77
C LEU A 163 6.89 -5.71 13.53
N SER A 164 6.36 -5.54 14.74
CA SER A 164 5.91 -6.64 15.58
C SER A 164 4.40 -6.89 15.40
N PRO A 165 3.97 -8.13 15.15
CA PRO A 165 2.54 -8.49 15.06
C PRO A 165 1.76 -8.16 16.34
N TYR A 166 2.43 -8.25 17.48
CA TYR A 166 1.85 -8.04 18.81
C TYR A 166 1.64 -6.57 19.14
N ASP A 167 2.35 -5.69 18.43
CA ASP A 167 2.26 -4.25 18.61
C ASP A 167 1.27 -3.60 17.64
N LEU A 168 0.88 -4.31 16.57
CA LEU A 168 -0.01 -3.85 15.50
C LEU A 168 -1.17 -4.84 15.26
N GLU A 169 -1.78 -5.33 16.35
CA GLU A 169 -2.84 -6.36 16.32
C GLU A 169 -4.07 -5.98 15.48
N ASN A 170 -4.32 -4.68 15.29
CA ASN A 170 -5.49 -4.15 14.57
C ASN A 170 -5.18 -3.66 13.15
N LEU A 171 -3.94 -3.81 12.66
CA LEU A 171 -3.55 -3.26 11.36
C LEU A 171 -4.30 -3.95 10.22
N LYS A 172 -5.05 -3.16 9.44
CA LYS A 172 -5.86 -3.60 8.30
C LYS A 172 -5.24 -3.18 6.98
N ILE A 173 -4.56 -2.04 6.94
CA ILE A 173 -3.98 -1.44 5.74
C ILE A 173 -2.51 -1.08 6.03
N LEU A 174 -1.62 -1.57 5.18
CA LEU A 174 -0.20 -1.24 5.21
C LEU A 174 0.25 -0.78 3.82
N GLU A 175 0.78 0.44 3.75
CA GLU A 175 1.31 1.02 2.53
C GLU A 175 2.80 1.29 2.63
N LEU A 176 3.57 0.69 1.72
CA LEU A 176 5.03 0.70 1.67
C LEU A 176 5.53 0.94 0.23
N ARG A 177 4.74 1.63 -0.62
CA ARG A 177 5.12 1.86 -2.02
C ARG A 177 6.38 2.74 -2.10
N GLY A 178 7.22 2.57 -3.11
CA GLY A 178 8.36 3.46 -3.32
C GLY A 178 9.44 3.37 -2.23
N ASN A 179 9.65 2.18 -1.66
CA ASN A 179 10.75 1.90 -0.73
C ASN A 179 11.82 1.02 -1.42
N VAL A 180 12.73 0.41 -0.64
CA VAL A 180 13.83 -0.41 -1.16
C VAL A 180 13.78 -1.85 -0.63
N LEU A 181 12.58 -2.34 -0.33
CA LEU A 181 12.36 -3.71 0.14
C LEU A 181 12.74 -4.72 -0.96
N THR A 182 13.42 -5.79 -0.58
CA THR A 182 13.83 -6.89 -1.48
C THR A 182 13.00 -8.17 -1.29
N THR A 183 12.20 -8.22 -0.23
CA THR A 183 11.32 -9.35 0.11
C THR A 183 10.04 -8.87 0.80
N THR A 184 9.00 -9.71 0.82
CA THR A 184 7.79 -9.50 1.64
C THR A 184 7.92 -10.06 3.07
N ASN A 185 9.06 -10.67 3.42
CA ASN A 185 9.32 -11.16 4.77
C ASN A 185 9.19 -10.06 5.83
N GLY A 186 8.82 -10.44 7.06
CA GLY A 186 8.62 -9.50 8.17
C GLY A 186 7.22 -8.86 8.21
N ILE A 187 6.41 -9.04 7.18
CA ILE A 187 5.03 -8.55 7.12
C ILE A 187 4.09 -9.63 7.66
N PHE A 188 3.89 -9.66 8.98
CA PHE A 188 3.18 -10.73 9.67
C PHE A 188 1.97 -10.20 10.45
N PHE A 189 0.91 -9.79 9.75
CA PHE A 189 -0.26 -9.14 10.36
C PHE A 189 -1.55 -9.92 10.06
N PRO A 190 -2.06 -10.73 11.00
CA PRO A 190 -3.20 -11.60 10.73
C PRO A 190 -4.50 -10.88 10.37
N ARG A 191 -4.66 -9.60 10.74
CA ARG A 191 -5.84 -8.76 10.40
C ARG A 191 -5.66 -7.92 9.15
N LEU A 192 -4.49 -7.98 8.50
CA LEU A 192 -4.21 -7.19 7.32
C LEU A 192 -5.10 -7.66 6.16
N THR A 193 -5.74 -6.69 5.51
CA THR A 193 -6.65 -6.90 4.38
C THR A 193 -6.11 -6.31 3.09
N ARG A 194 -5.30 -5.25 3.18
CA ARG A 194 -4.74 -4.54 2.02
C ARG A 194 -3.26 -4.27 2.25
N LEU A 195 -2.43 -4.73 1.32
CA LEU A 195 -0.97 -4.57 1.34
C LEU A 195 -0.48 -3.97 0.03
N TYR A 196 0.21 -2.84 0.13
CA TYR A 196 0.71 -2.12 -1.03
C TYR A 196 2.23 -1.98 -1.01
N LEU A 197 2.87 -2.65 -1.95
CA LEU A 197 4.34 -2.79 -2.06
C LEU A 197 4.84 -2.40 -3.46
N ALA A 198 4.07 -1.60 -4.20
CA ALA A 198 4.45 -1.20 -5.55
C ALA A 198 5.73 -0.33 -5.55
N ALA A 199 6.53 -0.40 -6.63
CA ALA A 199 7.77 0.36 -6.76
C ALA A 199 8.78 0.08 -5.61
N ASN A 200 9.04 -1.20 -5.33
CA ASN A 200 10.12 -1.65 -4.46
C ASN A 200 11.16 -2.43 -5.29
N GLN A 201 12.04 -3.18 -4.64
CA GLN A 201 13.04 -4.05 -5.27
C GLN A 201 12.77 -5.52 -4.96
N ILE A 202 11.50 -5.90 -4.75
CA ILE A 202 11.13 -7.23 -4.25
C ILE A 202 11.45 -8.29 -5.30
N GLU A 203 12.32 -9.22 -4.95
CA GLU A 203 12.70 -10.37 -5.79
C GLU A 203 11.98 -11.65 -5.33
N ARG A 204 11.67 -11.73 -4.02
CA ARG A 204 11.07 -12.90 -3.39
C ARG A 204 9.80 -12.54 -2.64
N VAL A 205 8.74 -13.30 -2.93
CA VAL A 205 7.52 -13.31 -2.13
C VAL A 205 7.64 -14.43 -1.10
N GLU A 206 7.46 -14.11 0.17
CA GLU A 206 7.51 -15.06 1.31
C GLU A 206 6.73 -14.51 2.52
N GLY A 207 6.27 -15.40 3.41
CA GLY A 207 5.56 -15.02 4.64
C GLY A 207 4.09 -14.65 4.44
N LEU A 208 3.56 -14.71 3.20
CA LEU A 208 2.17 -14.38 2.89
C LEU A 208 1.17 -15.36 3.52
N GLU A 209 1.58 -16.59 3.81
CA GLU A 209 0.75 -17.62 4.40
C GLU A 209 0.18 -17.27 5.78
N ILE A 210 0.77 -16.28 6.46
CA ILE A 210 0.32 -15.75 7.74
C ILE A 210 -0.80 -14.71 7.55
N LEU A 211 -0.87 -14.09 6.38
CA LEU A 211 -1.81 -13.03 6.02
C LEU A 211 -3.16 -13.61 5.57
N VAL A 212 -3.76 -14.45 6.41
CA VAL A 212 -4.99 -15.22 6.11
C VAL A 212 -6.20 -14.35 5.76
N ASN A 213 -6.17 -13.05 6.13
CA ASN A 213 -7.23 -12.09 5.83
C ASN A 213 -6.92 -11.16 4.63
N LEU A 214 -5.77 -11.31 3.99
CA LEU A 214 -5.35 -10.45 2.88
C LEU A 214 -6.28 -10.64 1.68
N GLN A 215 -6.80 -9.53 1.17
CA GLN A 215 -7.72 -9.48 0.03
C GLN A 215 -7.06 -8.81 -1.18
N VAL A 216 -6.25 -7.78 -0.92
CA VAL A 216 -5.61 -6.96 -1.95
C VAL A 216 -4.11 -6.94 -1.76
N LEU A 217 -3.37 -7.39 -2.77
CA LEU A 217 -1.90 -7.32 -2.82
C LEU A 217 -1.42 -6.60 -4.08
N HIS A 218 -0.73 -5.47 -3.88
CA HIS A 218 -0.08 -4.74 -4.96
C HIS A 218 1.44 -4.90 -4.93
N LEU A 219 1.98 -5.54 -5.96
CA LEU A 219 3.42 -5.79 -6.17
C LEU A 219 3.91 -5.20 -7.51
N ARG A 220 3.19 -4.22 -8.07
CA ARG A 220 3.56 -3.58 -9.34
C ARG A 220 4.99 -2.99 -9.28
N SER A 221 5.76 -3.09 -10.37
CA SER A 221 7.09 -2.47 -10.47
C SER A 221 8.02 -2.97 -9.38
N ASN A 222 8.25 -4.29 -9.39
CA ASN A 222 9.23 -5.00 -8.55
C ASN A 222 10.10 -5.88 -9.46
N LYS A 223 10.88 -6.81 -8.87
CA LYS A 223 11.80 -7.72 -9.57
C LYS A 223 11.40 -9.19 -9.42
N ILE A 224 10.10 -9.44 -9.28
CA ILE A 224 9.59 -10.79 -9.01
C ILE A 224 9.69 -11.62 -10.29
N SER A 225 10.42 -12.74 -10.22
CA SER A 225 10.56 -13.69 -11.33
C SER A 225 9.98 -15.08 -11.02
N SER A 226 9.75 -15.40 -9.74
CA SER A 226 9.10 -16.63 -9.28
C SER A 226 7.90 -16.34 -8.38
N LEU A 227 6.87 -17.19 -8.51
CA LEU A 227 5.63 -17.13 -7.71
C LEU A 227 5.54 -18.24 -6.63
N ASP A 228 6.67 -18.83 -6.22
CA ASP A 228 6.71 -19.87 -5.18
C ASP A 228 6.22 -19.41 -3.80
N GLY A 229 6.17 -18.10 -3.56
CA GLY A 229 5.73 -17.50 -2.29
C GLY A 229 4.23 -17.54 -2.02
N PHE A 230 3.43 -17.99 -3.00
CA PHE A 230 1.98 -18.07 -2.86
C PHE A 230 1.55 -19.44 -2.34
N ASP A 231 0.67 -19.42 -1.33
CA ASP A 231 0.19 -20.62 -0.64
C ASP A 231 -1.33 -20.58 -0.52
N SER A 232 -1.97 -21.75 -0.50
CA SER A 232 -3.42 -21.91 -0.30
C SER A 232 -3.98 -21.24 0.97
N ARG A 233 -3.13 -20.98 1.97
CA ARG A 233 -3.48 -20.23 3.19
C ARG A 233 -3.80 -18.76 2.92
N CYS A 234 -3.40 -18.21 1.77
CA CYS A 234 -3.82 -16.90 1.26
C CYS A 234 -5.28 -16.96 0.75
N ALA A 235 -6.17 -17.53 1.55
CA ALA A 235 -7.49 -18.00 1.13
C ALA A 235 -8.47 -16.87 0.74
N ARG A 236 -8.17 -15.63 1.12
CA ARG A 236 -9.01 -14.45 0.84
C ARG A 236 -8.44 -13.53 -0.24
N LEU A 237 -7.26 -13.83 -0.78
CA LEU A 237 -6.59 -12.97 -1.74
C LEU A 237 -7.37 -12.99 -3.06
N SER A 238 -8.11 -11.91 -3.33
CA SER A 238 -8.98 -11.79 -4.50
C SER A 238 -8.40 -10.90 -5.60
N TYR A 239 -7.51 -9.98 -5.22
CA TYR A 239 -6.86 -9.07 -6.15
C TYR A 239 -5.33 -9.15 -6.00
N LEU A 240 -4.66 -9.47 -7.11
CA LEU A 240 -3.21 -9.52 -7.20
C LEU A 240 -2.71 -8.71 -8.39
N ASN A 241 -1.84 -7.73 -8.12
CA ASN A 241 -1.20 -6.93 -9.15
C ASN A 241 0.31 -7.19 -9.19
N LEU A 242 0.76 -7.88 -10.23
CA LEU A 242 2.14 -8.22 -10.57
C LEU A 242 2.63 -7.46 -11.80
N ARG A 243 1.95 -6.39 -12.23
CA ARG A 243 2.34 -5.61 -13.41
C ARG A 243 3.79 -5.13 -13.32
N ASN A 244 4.52 -5.15 -14.42
CA ASN A 244 5.90 -4.65 -14.48
C ASN A 244 6.80 -5.36 -13.45
N ASN A 245 7.00 -6.66 -13.67
CA ASN A 245 7.91 -7.51 -12.90
C ASN A 245 8.79 -8.32 -13.88
N GLU A 246 9.55 -9.29 -13.39
CA GLU A 246 10.51 -10.07 -14.16
C GLU A 246 10.02 -11.50 -14.42
N ILE A 247 8.70 -11.71 -14.51
CA ILE A 247 8.11 -13.03 -14.82
C ILE A 247 8.36 -13.32 -16.29
N THR A 248 9.25 -14.28 -16.57
CA THR A 248 9.69 -14.61 -17.93
C THR A 248 8.94 -15.75 -18.59
N ARG A 249 8.37 -16.66 -17.79
CA ARG A 249 7.63 -17.83 -18.26
C ARG A 249 6.17 -17.71 -17.88
N ILE A 250 5.28 -18.03 -18.81
CA ILE A 250 3.84 -17.96 -18.54
C ILE A 250 3.41 -19.08 -17.59
N SER A 251 4.11 -20.23 -17.62
CA SER A 251 3.86 -21.38 -16.74
C SER A 251 4.04 -21.07 -15.25
N GLU A 252 4.81 -20.03 -14.89
CA GLU A 252 4.94 -19.58 -13.50
C GLU A 252 3.60 -19.20 -12.87
N LEU A 253 2.64 -18.74 -13.69
CA LEU A 253 1.30 -18.39 -13.23
C LEU A 253 0.49 -19.60 -12.76
N GLU A 254 0.85 -20.83 -13.14
CA GLU A 254 0.22 -22.05 -12.64
C GLU A 254 0.33 -22.16 -11.11
N LYS A 255 1.39 -21.61 -10.52
CA LYS A 255 1.61 -21.58 -9.06
C LYS A 255 0.50 -20.82 -8.32
N LEU A 256 -0.15 -19.87 -8.97
CA LEU A 256 -1.27 -19.11 -8.40
C LEU A 256 -2.58 -19.91 -8.33
N ASN A 257 -2.65 -21.11 -8.91
CA ASN A 257 -3.85 -21.96 -8.85
C ASN A 257 -4.13 -22.47 -7.41
N CYS A 258 -3.17 -22.30 -6.49
CA CYS A 258 -3.39 -22.55 -5.07
C CYS A 258 -4.31 -21.53 -4.40
N LEU A 259 -4.58 -20.37 -5.03
CA LEU A 259 -5.35 -19.25 -4.47
C LEU A 259 -6.84 -19.38 -4.79
N PRO A 260 -7.69 -19.83 -3.84
CA PRO A 260 -9.08 -20.18 -4.14
C PRO A 260 -9.99 -18.98 -4.44
N ALA A 261 -9.66 -17.81 -3.90
CA ALA A 261 -10.47 -16.59 -4.02
C ALA A 261 -9.95 -15.63 -5.10
N LEU A 262 -8.89 -15.98 -5.84
CA LEU A 262 -8.28 -15.06 -6.80
C LEU A 262 -9.22 -14.79 -7.96
N GLU A 263 -9.65 -13.53 -8.08
CA GLU A 263 -10.62 -13.08 -9.07
C GLU A 263 -10.01 -12.11 -10.09
N THR A 264 -9.11 -11.24 -9.63
CA THR A 264 -8.44 -10.24 -10.47
C THR A 264 -6.93 -10.43 -10.45
N LEU A 265 -6.35 -10.62 -11.62
CA LEU A 265 -4.91 -10.72 -11.83
C LEU A 265 -4.44 -9.65 -12.82
N ILE A 266 -3.44 -8.85 -12.44
CA ILE A 266 -2.77 -7.90 -13.35
C ILE A 266 -1.33 -8.37 -13.54
N ILE A 267 -0.94 -8.72 -14.77
CA ILE A 267 0.37 -9.28 -15.12
C ILE A 267 1.02 -8.60 -16.34
N LEU A 268 0.38 -7.59 -16.95
CA LEU A 268 0.98 -6.81 -18.03
C LEU A 268 2.40 -6.33 -17.72
N GLU A 269 3.16 -6.01 -18.76
CA GLU A 269 4.53 -5.50 -18.65
C GLU A 269 5.49 -6.49 -17.95
N ASN A 270 5.17 -7.78 -17.94
CA ASN A 270 6.13 -8.85 -17.65
C ASN A 270 6.68 -9.44 -18.95
N PRO A 271 7.94 -9.90 -19.00
CA PRO A 271 8.50 -10.53 -20.20
C PRO A 271 7.65 -11.68 -20.77
N ALA A 272 6.96 -12.44 -19.91
CA ALA A 272 6.00 -13.48 -20.31
C ALA A 272 4.79 -12.97 -21.12
N THR A 273 4.60 -11.65 -21.21
CA THR A 273 3.44 -11.00 -21.84
C THR A 273 3.79 -9.98 -22.91
N THR A 274 5.07 -9.64 -23.09
CA THR A 274 5.52 -8.55 -23.98
C THR A 274 5.69 -8.94 -25.45
N ASP A 275 5.81 -10.23 -25.79
CA ASP A 275 6.01 -10.67 -27.19
C ASP A 275 4.70 -10.73 -27.96
N ARG A 276 4.07 -9.58 -28.26
CA ARG A 276 2.91 -9.53 -29.19
C ARG A 276 2.89 -8.25 -30.01
N GLU A 277 3.33 -8.39 -31.26
CA GLU A 277 2.93 -7.53 -32.36
C GLU A 277 1.39 -7.49 -32.47
N VAL A 278 0.81 -6.37 -32.00
CA VAL A 278 -0.35 -5.58 -32.45
C VAL A 278 -1.63 -6.25 -33.03
N GLU A 279 -1.66 -7.49 -33.52
CA GLU A 279 -2.80 -7.99 -34.32
C GLU A 279 -3.64 -9.13 -33.71
N GLU A 280 -3.14 -9.91 -32.74
CA GLU A 280 -3.95 -10.94 -32.07
C GLU A 280 -4.37 -10.53 -30.66
N GLU A 281 -5.70 -10.40 -30.45
CA GLU A 281 -6.36 -10.24 -29.14
C GLU A 281 -5.70 -11.12 -28.06
N SER A 282 -4.73 -10.54 -27.35
CA SER A 282 -4.10 -10.99 -26.11
C SER A 282 -4.10 -12.52 -25.89
N ALA A 283 -3.50 -13.31 -26.80
CA ALA A 283 -3.65 -14.77 -26.74
C ALA A 283 -2.93 -15.44 -25.55
N TYR A 284 -2.25 -14.70 -24.67
CA TYR A 284 -1.85 -15.26 -23.37
C TYR A 284 -3.05 -15.44 -22.43
N ARG A 285 -4.13 -14.66 -22.57
CA ARG A 285 -5.25 -14.64 -21.60
C ARG A 285 -5.97 -15.98 -21.50
N HIS A 286 -6.19 -16.66 -22.62
CA HIS A 286 -6.81 -17.99 -22.59
C HIS A 286 -5.86 -19.05 -21.99
N VAL A 287 -4.53 -18.88 -22.09
CA VAL A 287 -3.54 -19.71 -21.41
C VAL A 287 -3.57 -19.42 -19.90
N VAL A 288 -3.62 -18.15 -19.50
CA VAL A 288 -3.81 -17.74 -18.09
C VAL A 288 -5.09 -18.33 -17.51
N LEU A 289 -6.20 -18.26 -18.24
CA LEU A 289 -7.49 -18.84 -17.81
C LEU A 289 -7.48 -20.37 -17.80
N ALA A 290 -6.65 -21.02 -18.62
CA ALA A 290 -6.47 -22.46 -18.54
C ALA A 290 -5.77 -22.83 -17.22
N MET A 291 -4.80 -22.04 -16.76
CA MET A 291 -4.14 -22.20 -15.46
C MET A 291 -5.06 -21.79 -14.29
N LEU A 292 -5.77 -20.68 -14.44
CA LEU A 292 -6.53 -19.97 -13.40
C LEU A 292 -7.99 -19.76 -13.83
N PRO A 293 -8.83 -20.80 -13.80
CA PRO A 293 -10.16 -20.77 -14.40
C PRO A 293 -11.17 -19.85 -13.69
N ASN A 294 -10.91 -19.49 -12.42
CA ASN A 294 -11.83 -18.70 -11.60
C ASN A 294 -11.68 -17.19 -11.79
N LEU A 295 -10.65 -16.72 -12.50
CA LEU A 295 -10.46 -15.29 -12.74
C LEU A 295 -11.68 -14.68 -13.43
N THR A 296 -12.10 -13.53 -12.91
CA THR A 296 -13.18 -12.70 -13.46
C THR A 296 -12.63 -11.53 -14.25
N ARG A 297 -11.41 -11.07 -13.92
CA ARG A 297 -10.70 -9.98 -14.60
C ARG A 297 -9.23 -10.29 -14.77
N ILE A 298 -8.71 -10.00 -15.96
CA ILE A 298 -7.28 -10.05 -16.26
C ILE A 298 -6.88 -8.67 -16.77
N ASP A 299 -5.86 -8.05 -16.19
CA ASP A 299 -5.31 -6.77 -16.63
C ASP A 299 -6.31 -5.60 -16.70
N LYS A 300 -7.26 -5.61 -15.77
CA LYS A 300 -8.42 -4.67 -15.67
C LYS A 300 -9.55 -4.95 -16.66
N ASP A 301 -9.42 -5.91 -17.57
CA ASP A 301 -10.49 -6.26 -18.49
C ASP A 301 -11.28 -7.47 -18.00
N PRO A 302 -12.63 -7.43 -18.08
CA PRO A 302 -13.45 -8.59 -17.72
C PRO A 302 -13.14 -9.78 -18.62
N VAL A 303 -13.17 -10.97 -18.03
CA VAL A 303 -12.99 -12.23 -18.77
C VAL A 303 -14.23 -12.53 -19.59
N LEU A 304 -14.08 -12.60 -20.91
CA LEU A 304 -15.17 -12.85 -21.84
C LEU A 304 -15.50 -14.34 -21.96
N HIS A 305 -16.74 -14.65 -22.35
CA HIS A 305 -17.17 -16.04 -22.56
C HIS A 305 -16.36 -16.77 -23.64
N LYS A 306 -15.95 -16.07 -24.71
CA LYS A 306 -15.09 -16.60 -25.78
C LYS A 306 -13.76 -17.09 -25.21
N GLU A 307 -13.13 -16.32 -24.34
CA GLU A 307 -11.84 -16.65 -23.71
C GLU A 307 -11.96 -17.87 -22.81
N ARG A 308 -13.04 -17.98 -22.02
CA ARG A 308 -13.32 -19.17 -21.20
C ARG A 308 -13.48 -20.43 -22.05
N LYS A 309 -14.15 -20.32 -23.21
CA LYS A 309 -14.30 -21.44 -24.14
C LYS A 309 -12.96 -21.88 -24.72
N GLN A 310 -12.13 -20.91 -25.14
CA GLN A 310 -10.77 -21.16 -25.64
C GLN A 310 -9.90 -21.84 -24.57
N ALA A 311 -9.90 -21.34 -23.34
CA ALA A 311 -9.16 -21.92 -22.21
C ALA A 311 -9.56 -23.38 -21.93
N LYS A 312 -10.87 -23.69 -21.97
CA LYS A 312 -11.38 -25.05 -21.80
C LYS A 312 -10.95 -25.98 -22.94
N GLU A 313 -10.94 -25.50 -24.18
CA GLU A 313 -10.50 -26.31 -25.32
C GLU A 313 -8.99 -26.57 -25.27
N LEU A 314 -8.20 -25.55 -24.91
CA LEU A 314 -6.75 -25.69 -24.68
C LEU A 314 -6.47 -26.76 -23.62
N ARG A 315 -7.15 -26.73 -22.46
CA ARG A 315 -7.01 -27.78 -21.44
C ARG A 315 -7.35 -29.18 -21.96
N LYS A 316 -8.41 -29.32 -22.76
CA LYS A 316 -8.78 -30.62 -23.36
C LYS A 316 -7.75 -31.09 -24.39
N GLN A 317 -7.13 -30.17 -25.11
CA GLN A 317 -6.07 -30.50 -26.06
C GLN A 317 -4.82 -30.97 -25.31
N MET A 318 -4.37 -30.21 -24.30
CA MET A 318 -3.25 -30.57 -23.43
C MET A 318 -3.42 -31.96 -22.76
N LEU A 319 -4.65 -32.29 -22.34
CA LEU A 319 -4.97 -33.62 -21.80
C LEU A 319 -4.88 -34.75 -22.86
N ARG A 320 -5.15 -34.45 -24.14
CA ARG A 320 -5.13 -35.42 -25.23
C ARG A 320 -3.71 -35.70 -25.73
N ASP A 321 -2.88 -34.66 -25.81
CA ASP A 321 -1.51 -34.75 -26.34
C ASP A 321 -0.45 -34.88 -25.24
N GLY A 322 -0.81 -34.71 -23.96
CA GLY A 322 0.10 -34.81 -22.82
C GLY A 322 0.94 -33.55 -22.58
N THR A 323 0.63 -32.44 -23.24
CA THR A 323 1.35 -31.17 -23.12
C THR A 323 1.11 -30.51 -21.76
N THR A 324 2.16 -29.92 -21.19
CA THR A 324 2.14 -29.15 -19.94
C THR A 324 2.23 -27.64 -20.21
N PHE A 325 1.99 -26.80 -19.21
CA PHE A 325 2.17 -25.35 -19.40
C PHE A 325 3.64 -24.97 -19.62
N VAL A 326 4.58 -25.76 -19.10
CA VAL A 326 6.02 -25.57 -19.32
C VAL A 326 6.37 -25.71 -20.81
N ASP A 327 5.72 -26.64 -21.51
CA ASP A 327 5.92 -26.81 -22.95
C ASP A 327 5.43 -25.58 -23.75
N LEU A 328 4.48 -24.82 -23.20
CA LEU A 328 4.03 -23.58 -23.82
C LEU A 328 5.09 -22.47 -23.74
N ASP A 329 5.94 -22.45 -22.70
CA ASP A 329 6.97 -21.41 -22.53
C ASP A 329 7.94 -21.32 -23.73
N VAL A 330 8.19 -22.45 -24.41
CA VAL A 330 9.06 -22.52 -25.59
C VAL A 330 8.38 -21.88 -26.81
N ASN A 331 7.07 -22.03 -26.93
CA ASN A 331 6.26 -21.39 -27.98
C ASN A 331 6.13 -19.88 -27.77
N PHE A 332 6.25 -19.41 -26.52
CA PHE A 332 6.30 -17.98 -26.20
C PHE A 332 7.69 -17.35 -26.39
N SER A 333 8.77 -18.14 -26.50
CA SER A 333 10.16 -17.63 -26.62
C SER A 333 10.77 -17.76 -28.02
N SER A 334 10.11 -18.49 -28.93
CA SER A 334 10.60 -18.79 -30.29
C SER A 334 10.11 -17.80 -31.37
N ALA A 335 9.38 -16.75 -30.99
CA ALA A 335 8.94 -15.67 -31.89
C ALA A 335 9.89 -14.45 -31.86
N ARG A 336 11.21 -14.69 -31.80
CA ARG A 336 12.26 -13.65 -31.81
C ARG A 336 12.79 -13.34 -33.21
#